data_AF-J9ZAI9-F1
#
_entry.id   AF-J9ZAI9-F1
#
_cell.length_a   1.000
_cell.length_b   1.000
_cell.length_c   1.000
_cell.angle_alpha   90.00
_cell.angle_beta   90.00
_cell.angle_gamma   90.00
#
_symmetry.space_group_name_H-M   'P 1'
#
loop_
_entity.id
_entity.type
_entity.pdbx_description
1 polymer ?
#
loop_
_entity_poly.entity_id
_entity_poly.type
_entity_poly.pdbx_seq_one_letter_code
_entity_poly.pdbx_strand_id
1 'polypeptide(L)'
;MDAKELYRQKLDAQLKEWNAKVNLLAAKVENATADAKIRYARQLDEIKAKQTEIKEKLTELENAGSGAWESVKTKTDSVLEDLKTKISQALSNMH
;
A
#
# COMPACT_ATOMS: atom_id res chain seq x y z
N MET A 1 -4.41 25.56 3.36
CA MET A 1 -4.48 24.09 3.24
C MET A 1 -5.49 23.59 4.25
N ASP A 2 -6.52 22.91 3.78
CA ASP A 2 -7.52 22.26 4.64
C ASP A 2 -6.99 20.89 5.12
N ALA A 3 -7.53 20.37 6.23
CA ALA A 3 -7.13 19.07 6.79
C ALA A 3 -7.24 17.92 5.76
N LYS A 4 -8.21 17.99 4.84
CA LYS A 4 -8.36 17.00 3.77
C LYS A 4 -7.18 17.01 2.79
N GLU A 5 -6.69 18.19 2.44
CA GLU A 5 -5.60 18.36 1.48
C GLU A 5 -4.26 17.89 2.05
N LEU A 6 -3.96 18.25 3.31
CA LEU A 6 -2.78 17.75 4.03
C LEU A 6 -2.78 16.23 4.15
N TYR A 7 -3.95 15.64 4.41
CA TYR A 7 -4.08 14.19 4.48
C TYR A 7 -3.82 13.53 3.12
N ARG A 8 -4.37 14.06 2.01
CA ARG A 8 -4.08 13.54 0.66
C ARG A 8 -2.59 13.59 0.33
N GLN A 9 -1.91 14.70 0.63
CA GLN A 9 -0.46 14.82 0.41
C GLN A 9 0.34 13.79 1.20
N LYS A 10 -0.02 13.57 2.48
CA LYS A 10 0.59 12.54 3.33
C LYS A 10 0.38 11.14 2.74
N LEU A 11 -0.80 10.85 2.20
CA LEU A 11 -1.09 9.55 1.60
C LEU A 11 -0.33 9.33 0.29
N ASP A 12 -0.29 10.34 -0.58
CA ASP A 12 0.46 10.27 -1.84
C ASP A 12 1.96 10.00 -1.59
N ALA A 13 2.54 10.70 -0.61
CA ALA A 13 3.94 10.47 -0.22
C ALA A 13 4.19 9.04 0.29
N GLN A 14 3.31 8.51 1.14
CA GLN A 14 3.43 7.13 1.63
C GLN A 14 3.28 6.10 0.51
N LEU A 15 2.33 6.31 -0.42
CA LEU A 15 2.14 5.41 -1.55
C LEU A 15 3.33 5.41 -2.50
N LYS A 16 3.96 6.57 -2.72
CA LYS A 16 5.22 6.66 -3.48
C LYS A 16 6.34 5.86 -2.82
N GLU A 17 6.50 5.99 -1.50
CA GLU A 17 7.49 5.21 -0.75
C GLU A 17 7.25 3.70 -0.90
N TRP A 18 5.99 3.27 -0.76
CA TRP A 18 5.65 1.85 -0.81
C TRP A 18 5.74 1.28 -2.21
N ASN A 19 5.36 2.04 -3.25
CA ASN A 19 5.62 1.65 -4.63
C ASN A 19 7.11 1.39 -4.88
N ALA A 20 8.00 2.24 -4.36
CA ALA A 20 9.43 2.03 -4.48
C ALA A 20 9.89 0.73 -3.75
N LYS A 21 9.36 0.46 -2.55
CA LYS A 21 9.65 -0.78 -1.81
C LYS A 21 9.15 -2.03 -2.53
N VAL A 22 7.97 -1.97 -3.15
CA VAL A 22 7.40 -3.07 -3.93
C VAL A 22 8.21 -3.34 -5.20
N ASN A 23 8.65 -2.28 -5.89
CA ASN A 23 9.55 -2.42 -7.04
C ASN A 23 10.89 -3.07 -6.63
N LEU A 24 11.44 -2.67 -5.48
CA LEU A 24 12.64 -3.30 -4.94
C LEU A 24 12.42 -4.78 -4.61
N LEU A 25 11.30 -5.13 -3.98
CA LEU A 25 10.91 -6.51 -3.71
C LEU A 25 10.81 -7.31 -5.02
N ALA A 26 10.09 -6.79 -6.02
CA ALA A 26 9.95 -7.44 -7.33
C ALA A 26 11.31 -7.73 -7.98
N ALA A 27 12.20 -6.73 -8.02
CA ALA A 27 13.55 -6.90 -8.59
C ALA A 27 14.38 -7.94 -7.83
N LYS A 28 14.30 -7.98 -6.49
CA LYS A 28 15.00 -9.00 -5.69
C LYS A 28 14.43 -10.40 -5.96
N VAL A 29 13.11 -10.51 -6.13
CA VAL A 29 12.44 -11.78 -6.46
C VAL A 29 12.88 -12.28 -7.83
N GLU A 30 13.01 -11.41 -8.83
CA GLU A 30 13.52 -11.78 -10.16
C GLU A 30 14.93 -12.40 -10.12
N ASN A 31 15.75 -11.99 -9.15
CA ASN A 31 17.10 -12.51 -8.92
C ASN A 31 17.16 -13.71 -7.94
N ALA A 32 16.04 -14.12 -7.36
CA ALA A 32 15.99 -15.20 -6.37
C ALA A 32 15.93 -16.60 -7.01
N THR A 33 16.09 -17.65 -6.21
CA THR A 33 15.91 -19.05 -6.63
C THR A 33 14.46 -19.33 -7.05
N ALA A 34 14.22 -20.38 -7.84
CA ALA A 34 12.87 -20.71 -8.30
C ALA A 34 11.86 -20.93 -7.13
N ASP A 35 12.30 -21.57 -6.06
CA ASP A 35 11.49 -21.82 -4.87
C ASP A 35 11.16 -20.53 -4.10
N ALA A 36 12.12 -19.60 -4.03
CA ALA A 36 11.90 -18.26 -3.50
C ALA A 36 10.93 -17.46 -4.38
N LYS A 37 11.07 -17.52 -5.71
CA LYS A 37 10.16 -16.86 -6.66
C LYS A 37 8.71 -17.25 -6.43
N ILE A 38 8.43 -18.54 -6.26
CA ILE A 38 7.06 -19.04 -6.00
C ILE A 38 6.52 -18.48 -4.67
N ARG A 39 7.32 -18.51 -3.60
CA ARG A 39 6.91 -17.98 -2.29
C ARG A 39 6.61 -16.47 -2.34
N TYR A 40 7.45 -15.70 -3.01
CA TYR A 40 7.30 -14.24 -3.07
C TYR A 40 6.29 -13.75 -4.09
N ALA A 41 6.03 -14.51 -5.16
CA ALA A 41 5.00 -14.15 -6.14
C ALA A 41 3.64 -13.94 -5.45
N ARG A 42 3.26 -14.86 -4.55
CA ARG A 42 2.02 -14.74 -3.77
C ARG A 42 2.01 -13.48 -2.89
N GLN A 43 3.11 -13.18 -2.21
CA GLN A 43 3.20 -11.98 -1.36
C GLN A 43 3.11 -10.69 -2.20
N LEU A 44 3.73 -10.67 -3.39
CA LEU A 44 3.64 -9.54 -4.31
C LEU A 44 2.21 -9.35 -4.85
N ASP A 45 1.48 -10.43 -5.14
CA ASP A 45 0.07 -10.34 -5.54
C ASP A 45 -0.81 -9.76 -4.42
N GLU A 46 -0.62 -10.20 -3.18
CA GLU A 46 -1.34 -9.65 -2.03
C GLU A 46 -1.05 -8.15 -1.82
N ILE A 47 0.21 -7.74 -2.01
CA ILE A 47 0.60 -6.33 -1.94
C ILE A 47 -0.06 -5.52 -3.07
N LYS A 48 -0.04 -6.02 -4.31
CA LYS A 48 -0.67 -5.35 -5.47
C LYS A 48 -2.19 -5.22 -5.30
N ALA A 49 -2.85 -6.24 -4.76
CA ALA A 49 -4.28 -6.19 -4.45
C ALA A 49 -4.58 -5.05 -3.47
N LYS A 50 -3.80 -4.90 -2.41
CA LYS A 50 -3.96 -3.80 -1.44
C LYS A 50 -3.65 -2.43 -1.99
N GLN A 51 -2.65 -2.32 -2.88
CA GLN A 51 -2.41 -1.06 -3.59
C GLN A 51 -3.62 -0.65 -4.44
N THR A 52 -4.33 -1.62 -5.03
CA THR A 52 -5.56 -1.35 -5.77
C THR A 52 -6.67 -0.90 -4.83
N GLU A 53 -6.87 -1.60 -3.71
CA GLU A 53 -7.86 -1.23 -2.68
C GLU A 53 -7.62 0.20 -2.15
N ILE A 54 -6.37 0.60 -1.92
CA ILE A 54 -6.06 1.96 -1.46
C ILE A 54 -6.40 3.00 -2.53
N LYS A 55 -6.18 2.73 -3.81
CA LYS A 55 -6.56 3.66 -4.89
C LYS A 55 -8.07 3.86 -4.93
N GLU A 56 -8.84 2.79 -4.72
CA GLU A 56 -10.30 2.87 -4.61
C GLU A 56 -10.72 3.68 -3.38
N LYS A 57 -10.09 3.44 -2.22
CA LYS A 57 -10.35 4.18 -0.97
C LYS A 57 -10.00 5.65 -1.07
N LEU A 58 -8.91 6.00 -1.76
CA LEU A 58 -8.56 7.37 -2.07
C LEU A 58 -9.64 8.04 -2.90
N THR A 59 -10.10 7.37 -3.96
CA THR A 59 -11.19 7.88 -4.80
C THR A 59 -12.46 8.08 -3.97
N GLU A 60 -12.80 7.16 -3.08
CA GLU A 60 -13.92 7.29 -2.14
C GLU A 60 -13.75 8.51 -1.22
N LEU A 61 -12.53 8.71 -0.69
CA LEU A 61 -12.19 9.83 0.19
C LEU A 61 -12.26 11.18 -0.53
N GLU A 62 -11.89 11.24 -1.80
CA GLU A 62 -11.95 12.45 -2.62
C GLU A 62 -13.39 12.88 -2.88
N ASN A 63 -14.29 11.92 -3.06
CA ASN A 63 -15.72 12.13 -3.27
C ASN A 63 -16.51 12.27 -1.96
N ALA A 64 -15.90 11.97 -0.80
CA ALA A 64 -16.58 12.01 0.49
C ALA A 64 -16.90 13.45 0.94
N GLY A 65 -18.19 13.71 1.17
CA GLY A 65 -18.67 14.90 1.87
C GLY A 65 -18.17 14.95 3.32
N SER A 66 -18.25 16.13 3.95
CA SER A 66 -17.71 16.35 5.31
C SER A 66 -18.26 15.40 6.38
N GLY A 67 -19.51 14.96 6.27
CA GLY A 67 -20.11 14.00 7.22
C GLY A 67 -19.62 12.55 7.10
N ALA A 68 -19.05 12.16 5.95
CA ALA A 68 -18.54 10.81 5.72
C ALA A 68 -17.00 10.73 5.70
N TRP A 69 -16.34 11.88 5.54
CA TRP A 69 -14.90 11.96 5.31
C TRP A 69 -14.08 11.28 6.41
N GLU A 70 -14.41 11.49 7.68
CA GLU A 70 -13.67 10.89 8.80
C GLU A 70 -13.80 9.36 8.85
N SER A 71 -14.97 8.82 8.50
CA SER A 71 -15.18 7.37 8.42
C SER A 71 -14.36 6.75 7.28
N VAL A 72 -14.38 7.37 6.09
CA VAL A 72 -13.62 6.90 4.93
C VAL A 72 -12.11 7.01 5.19
N LYS A 73 -11.67 8.09 5.86
CA LYS A 73 -10.28 8.29 6.30
C LYS A 73 -9.83 7.14 7.20
N THR A 74 -10.57 6.83 8.26
CA THR A 74 -10.23 5.74 9.19
C THR A 74 -10.13 4.38 8.50
N LYS A 75 -11.03 4.08 7.56
CA LYS A 75 -10.95 2.87 6.74
C LYS A 75 -9.68 2.88 5.87
N THR A 76 -9.37 4.01 5.25
CA THR A 76 -8.16 4.18 4.42
C THR A 76 -6.89 3.96 5.23
N ASP A 77 -6.79 4.56 6.43
CA ASP A 77 -5.67 4.37 7.36
C ASP A 77 -5.49 2.89 7.72
N SER A 78 -6.57 2.16 7.98
CA SER A 78 -6.48 0.72 8.29
C SER A 78 -5.93 -0.12 7.12
N VAL A 79 -6.37 0.14 5.88
CA VAL A 79 -5.84 -0.56 4.70
C VAL A 79 -4.37 -0.22 4.47
N LEU A 80 -3.98 1.04 4.69
CA LEU A 80 -2.60 1.50 4.60
C LEU A 80 -1.70 0.80 5.64
N GLU A 81 -2.12 0.72 6.89
CA GLU A 81 -1.35 0.03 7.95
C GLU A 81 -1.15 -1.46 7.63
N ASP A 82 -2.17 -2.11 7.07
CA ASP A 82 -2.04 -3.49 6.64
C ASP A 82 -1.05 -3.63 5.46
N LEU A 83 -1.14 -2.77 4.44
CA LEU A 83 -0.16 -2.76 3.34
C LEU A 83 1.27 -2.57 3.84
N LYS A 84 1.48 -1.62 4.76
CA LYS A 84 2.79 -1.39 5.40
C LYS A 84 3.31 -2.66 6.08
N THR A 85 2.43 -3.36 6.79
CA THR A 85 2.76 -4.61 7.49
C THR A 85 3.17 -5.69 6.50
N LYS A 86 2.41 -5.88 5.41
CA LYS A 86 2.72 -6.88 4.37
C LYS A 86 4.03 -6.59 3.65
N ILE A 87 4.30 -5.33 3.29
CA ILE A 87 5.58 -4.94 2.68
C ILE A 87 6.74 -5.23 3.63
N SER A 88 6.59 -4.89 4.92
CA SER A 88 7.62 -5.12 5.93
C SER A 88 7.88 -6.63 6.13
N GLN A 89 6.83 -7.44 6.22
CA GLN A 89 6.94 -8.89 6.31
C GLN A 89 7.62 -9.50 5.07
N ALA A 90 7.24 -9.06 3.87
CA ALA A 90 7.88 -9.51 2.64
C ALA A 90 9.37 -9.18 2.63
N LEU A 91 9.75 -7.95 3.03
CA LEU A 91 11.14 -7.53 3.13
C LEU A 91 11.94 -8.34 4.17
N SER A 92 11.36 -8.61 5.34
CA SER A 92 11.99 -9.41 6.39
C SER A 92 12.19 -10.87 5.97
N ASN A 93 11.24 -11.44 5.24
CA ASN A 93 11.33 -12.83 4.78
C ASN A 93 12.42 -13.02 3.71
N MET A 94 12.79 -11.96 2.98
CA MET A 94 13.85 -11.99 1.95
C MET A 94 15.28 -12.10 2.50
N HIS A 95 15.48 -12.04 3.81
CA HIS A 95 16.78 -12.08 4.46
C HIS A 95 17.16 -13.49 4.90
#